data_AF-A0A6A8M8S6-F1
#
_entry.id   AF-A0A6A8M8S6-F1
#
_cell.length_a   1.000
_cell.length_b   1.000
_cell.length_c   1.000
_cell.angle_alpha   90.00
_cell.angle_beta   90.00
_cell.angle_gamma   90.00
#
_symmetry.space_group_name_H-M   'P 1'
#
loop_
_entity.id
_entity.type
_entity.pdbx_description
1 polymer ?
#
loop_
_entity_poly.entity_id
_entity_poly.type
_entity_poly.pdbx_seq_one_letter_code
_entity_poly.pdbx_strand_id
1 'polypeptide(L)'
;MDKFKKIIPLMLVFIALLAFFSGQWLIAGICAIIAGSIWSVVGGKSFNDRNLYLKKIDVSGKMTIEGLYDKIKDMETPFGKPWIAHHEQWEGKVIVFGPGMFKDYVVISKKGKSLYFTDSTVLAHLKPYEHDMYRFDNVADISNMEVTAKRYCGFASYKMIAAVMLEDLMDLVEKVDKNGDYPVPESMDIYRLFHYDTSDGIVRDEQDNEYAICKAVYEPLKVTITDMDGNSLGTVDGDPDARSPKLARHWPVTIEGQDEGSFARLKGGADGYILKCSLGEFSARAFRAVRKGNLSCNYRITRNGETVAIYGANGQIEFSDGRTVQNNVICSFNDDYLTMYIIFSEFIMTLNKFIK
;
A
#
# COMPACT_ATOMS: atom_id res chain seq x y z
N MET A 1 -11.57 -20.63 -8.25
CA MET A 1 -10.20 -20.30 -8.72
C MET A 1 -9.08 -21.10 -8.02
N ASP A 2 -9.24 -21.50 -6.75
CA ASP A 2 -8.20 -22.22 -5.98
C ASP A 2 -7.88 -23.66 -6.42
N LYS A 3 -8.86 -24.40 -6.95
CA LYS A 3 -8.64 -25.77 -7.44
C LYS A 3 -7.72 -25.80 -8.66
N PHE A 4 -7.91 -24.89 -9.62
CA PHE A 4 -7.08 -24.78 -10.82
C PHE A 4 -5.62 -24.43 -10.50
N LYS A 5 -5.39 -23.55 -9.52
CA LYS A 5 -4.04 -23.15 -9.09
C LYS A 5 -3.22 -24.30 -8.49
N LYS A 6 -3.87 -25.33 -7.92
CA LYS A 6 -3.19 -26.54 -7.40
C LYS A 6 -3.04 -27.65 -8.45
N ILE A 7 -4.00 -27.77 -9.37
CA ILE A 7 -4.02 -28.83 -10.38
C ILE A 7 -2.96 -28.59 -11.47
N ILE A 8 -2.81 -27.35 -11.94
CA ILE A 8 -1.85 -26.99 -13.01
C ILE A 8 -0.39 -27.37 -12.66
N PRO A 9 0.17 -26.97 -11.50
CA PRO A 9 1.54 -27.37 -11.16
C PRO A 9 1.68 -28.88 -10.98
N LEU A 10 0.65 -29.58 -10.47
CA LEU A 10 0.66 -31.04 -10.35
C LEU A 10 0.72 -31.73 -11.73
N MET A 11 -0.05 -31.23 -12.69
CA MET A 11 -0.03 -31.71 -14.08
C MET A 11 1.32 -31.46 -14.74
N LEU A 12 1.94 -30.29 -14.50
CA LEU A 12 3.26 -29.98 -15.05
C LEU A 12 4.37 -30.86 -14.47
N VAL A 13 4.30 -31.20 -13.17
CA VAL A 13 5.20 -32.19 -12.57
C VAL A 13 5.00 -33.56 -13.20
N PHE A 14 3.75 -33.97 -13.44
CA PHE A 14 3.46 -35.24 -14.08
C PHE A 14 3.98 -35.30 -15.52
N ILE A 15 3.80 -34.23 -16.31
CA ILE A 15 4.36 -34.10 -17.66
C ILE A 15 5.89 -34.12 -17.61
N ALA A 16 6.51 -33.44 -16.64
CA ALA A 16 7.96 -33.45 -16.48
C ALA A 16 8.50 -34.86 -16.22
N LEU A 17 7.80 -35.65 -15.39
CA LEU A 17 8.16 -37.04 -15.11
C LEU A 17 8.00 -37.92 -16.35
N LEU A 18 6.88 -37.81 -17.08
CA LEU A 18 6.68 -38.56 -18.33
C LEU A 18 7.74 -38.23 -19.38
N ALA A 19 8.07 -36.94 -19.54
CA ALA A 19 9.11 -36.47 -20.46
C ALA A 19 10.51 -36.95 -20.05
N PHE A 20 10.78 -37.05 -18.74
CA PHE A 20 12.03 -37.60 -18.23
C PHE A 20 12.17 -39.09 -18.56
N PHE A 21 11.10 -39.88 -18.35
CA PHE A 21 11.10 -41.31 -18.66
C PHE A 21 11.08 -41.62 -20.16
N SER A 22 10.65 -40.68 -21.01
CA SER A 22 10.69 -40.82 -22.47
C SER A 22 11.96 -40.25 -23.13
N GLY A 23 12.95 -39.80 -22.33
CA GLY A 23 14.22 -39.26 -22.82
C GLY A 23 14.13 -37.83 -23.39
N GLN A 24 13.02 -37.13 -23.15
CA GLN A 24 12.78 -35.75 -23.57
C GLN A 24 13.23 -34.77 -22.48
N TRP A 25 14.53 -34.76 -22.18
CA TRP A 25 15.13 -34.04 -21.06
C TRP A 25 14.86 -32.53 -21.07
N LEU A 26 14.80 -31.90 -22.25
CA LEU A 26 14.54 -30.46 -22.40
C LEU A 26 13.12 -30.09 -21.95
N ILE A 27 12.12 -30.90 -22.34
CA ILE A 27 10.72 -30.72 -21.95
C ILE A 27 10.55 -30.97 -20.45
N ALA A 28 11.21 -32.00 -19.93
CA ALA A 28 11.23 -32.29 -18.49
C ALA A 28 11.78 -31.10 -17.67
N GLY A 29 12.89 -30.50 -18.13
CA GLY A 29 13.49 -29.33 -17.49
C GLY A 29 12.57 -28.10 -17.49
N ILE A 30 11.96 -27.76 -18.63
CA ILE A 30 11.05 -26.62 -18.75
C ILE A 30 9.82 -26.80 -17.85
N CYS A 31 9.19 -27.99 -17.90
CA CYS A 31 8.01 -28.27 -17.07
C CYS A 31 8.34 -28.24 -15.57
N ALA A 32 9.51 -28.74 -15.16
CA ALA A 32 9.95 -28.67 -13.76
C ALA A 32 10.19 -27.23 -13.29
N ILE A 33 10.80 -26.37 -14.11
CA ILE A 33 11.01 -24.95 -13.79
C ILE A 33 9.68 -24.20 -13.68
N ILE A 34 8.76 -24.41 -14.62
CA ILE A 34 7.43 -23.76 -14.58
C ILE A 34 6.64 -24.27 -13.37
N ALA A 35 6.65 -25.57 -13.09
CA ALA A 35 6.00 -26.13 -11.91
C ALA A 35 6.58 -25.55 -10.61
N GLY A 36 7.92 -25.46 -10.49
CA GLY A 36 8.60 -24.85 -9.35
C GLY A 36 8.31 -23.35 -9.21
N SER A 37 8.19 -22.62 -10.32
CA SER A 37 7.84 -21.20 -10.34
C SER A 37 6.38 -20.98 -9.94
N ILE A 38 5.47 -21.82 -10.42
CA ILE A 38 4.07 -21.79 -9.99
C ILE A 38 3.99 -22.21 -8.52
N TRP A 39 4.74 -23.21 -8.07
CA TRP A 39 4.76 -23.64 -6.67
C TRP A 39 5.41 -22.63 -5.73
N SER A 40 6.39 -21.84 -6.16
CA SER A 40 6.90 -20.72 -5.35
C SER A 40 5.85 -19.60 -5.24
N VAL A 41 5.05 -19.41 -6.29
CA VAL A 41 3.92 -18.47 -6.32
C VAL A 41 2.65 -19.03 -5.65
N VAL A 42 2.48 -20.35 -5.54
CA VAL A 42 1.25 -21.06 -5.08
C VAL A 42 1.47 -21.97 -3.86
N GLY A 43 2.69 -22.11 -3.33
CA GLY A 43 3.11 -22.97 -2.23
C GLY A 43 2.39 -22.80 -0.88
N GLY A 44 1.31 -23.57 -0.69
CA GLY A 44 0.95 -24.26 0.56
C GLY A 44 0.35 -23.45 1.72
N LYS A 45 0.53 -22.14 1.77
CA LYS A 45 -0.09 -21.24 2.74
C LYS A 45 -1.27 -20.52 2.09
N SER A 46 -2.36 -20.24 2.83
CA SER A 46 -3.47 -19.43 2.29
C SER A 46 -2.90 -18.15 1.68
N PHE A 47 -3.55 -17.55 0.68
CA PHE A 47 -3.05 -16.31 0.08
C PHE A 47 -2.75 -15.23 1.14
N ASN A 48 -3.42 -15.28 2.30
CA ASN A 48 -3.17 -14.42 3.45
C ASN A 48 -1.90 -14.77 4.25
N ASP A 49 -1.54 -16.05 4.38
CA ASP A 49 -0.42 -16.52 5.22
C ASP A 49 0.98 -16.34 4.60
N ARG A 50 1.06 -16.00 3.31
CA ARG A 50 2.34 -15.63 2.64
C ARG A 50 2.67 -14.15 2.71
N ASN A 51 1.75 -13.34 3.24
CA ASN A 51 1.78 -11.90 3.15
C ASN A 51 1.85 -11.21 4.52
N LEU A 52 2.25 -11.93 5.58
CA LEU A 52 2.65 -11.31 6.84
C LEU A 52 3.92 -10.50 6.59
N TYR A 53 3.82 -9.17 6.72
CA TYR A 53 4.98 -8.29 6.73
C TYR A 53 5.72 -8.47 8.04
N LEU A 54 6.52 -9.53 8.12
CA LEU A 54 7.44 -9.76 9.22
C LEU A 54 8.76 -9.05 8.90
N LYS A 55 9.02 -7.96 9.60
CA LYS A 55 10.32 -7.30 9.60
C LYS A 55 10.95 -7.44 10.98
N LYS A 56 12.27 -7.37 11.01
CA LYS A 56 13.01 -7.34 12.26
C LYS A 56 14.03 -6.22 12.25
N ILE A 57 14.28 -5.67 13.43
CA ILE A 57 15.44 -4.84 13.73
C ILE A 57 16.17 -5.46 14.91
N ASP A 58 17.49 -5.37 14.89
CA ASP A 58 18.32 -5.77 16.02
C ASP A 58 18.50 -4.56 16.93
N VAL A 59 18.17 -4.72 18.22
CA VAL A 59 18.23 -3.65 19.22
C VAL A 59 19.41 -3.87 20.17
N SER A 60 19.75 -2.83 20.94
CA SER A 60 20.82 -2.79 21.97
C SER A 60 20.73 -3.91 23.04
N GLY A 61 19.65 -4.71 23.02
CA GLY A 61 19.35 -5.80 23.94
C GLY A 61 18.65 -5.34 25.21
N LYS A 62 18.86 -4.08 25.62
CA LYS A 62 18.26 -3.46 26.81
C LYS A 62 16.78 -3.15 26.66
N MET A 63 16.33 -2.83 25.44
CA MET A 63 14.93 -2.46 25.15
C MET A 63 13.97 -3.62 25.39
N THR A 64 13.08 -3.53 26.38
CA THR A 64 11.99 -4.50 26.63
C THR A 64 10.70 -4.09 25.93
N ILE A 65 9.72 -4.99 25.83
CA ILE A 65 8.39 -4.65 25.28
C ILE A 65 7.70 -3.62 26.16
N GLU A 66 7.75 -3.80 27.48
CA GLU A 66 7.15 -2.87 28.44
C GLU A 66 7.86 -1.52 28.43
N GLY A 67 9.20 -1.51 28.38
CA GLY A 67 9.97 -0.26 28.33
C GLY A 67 9.77 0.51 27.03
N LEU A 68 9.59 -0.19 25.91
CA LEU A 68 9.19 0.45 24.66
C LEU A 68 7.76 0.98 24.74
N TYR A 69 6.83 0.16 25.25
CA TYR A 69 5.42 0.54 25.39
C TYR A 69 5.27 1.81 26.24
N ASP A 70 5.97 1.92 27.37
CA ASP A 70 5.91 3.11 28.21
C ASP A 70 6.33 4.41 27.49
N LYS A 71 7.18 4.31 26.47
CA LYS A 71 7.59 5.45 25.65
C LYS A 71 6.58 5.83 24.57
N ILE A 72 5.80 4.86 24.08
CA ILE A 72 4.93 5.05 22.90
C ILE A 72 3.43 4.90 23.20
N LYS A 73 3.04 4.59 24.45
CA LYS A 73 1.66 4.31 24.86
C LYS A 73 0.66 5.43 24.56
N ASP A 74 1.15 6.66 24.57
CA ASP A 74 0.32 7.85 24.35
C ASP A 74 0.29 8.31 22.88
N MET A 75 1.13 7.72 22.02
CA MET A 75 1.22 8.07 20.61
C MET A 75 -0.05 7.64 19.87
N GLU A 76 -0.75 8.60 19.27
CA GLU A 76 -1.86 8.32 18.38
C GLU A 76 -1.36 7.75 17.05
N THR A 77 -2.09 6.81 16.47
CA THR A 77 -1.77 6.24 15.16
C THR A 77 -3.04 6.09 14.33
N PRO A 78 -2.94 5.82 13.02
CA PRO A 78 -4.10 5.46 12.21
C PRO A 78 -4.94 4.30 12.76
N PHE A 79 -4.34 3.43 13.59
CA PHE A 79 -5.04 2.32 14.26
C PHE A 79 -5.28 2.58 15.75
N GLY A 80 -5.23 3.85 16.16
CA GLY A 80 -5.40 4.30 17.54
C GLY A 80 -4.16 4.07 18.41
N LYS A 81 -4.30 4.36 19.71
CA LYS A 81 -3.22 4.18 20.68
C LYS A 81 -2.81 2.71 20.86
N PRO A 82 -1.51 2.43 21.01
CA PRO A 82 -1.05 1.08 21.25
C PRO A 82 -1.52 0.53 22.60
N TRP A 83 -1.49 -0.79 22.72
CA TRP A 83 -1.85 -1.51 23.95
C TRP A 83 -1.08 -2.82 24.05
N ILE A 84 -1.12 -3.45 25.22
CA ILE A 84 -0.40 -4.70 25.49
C ILE A 84 -1.35 -5.88 25.43
N ALA A 85 -0.94 -6.93 24.72
CA ALA A 85 -1.66 -8.19 24.64
C ALA A 85 -0.72 -9.39 24.75
N HIS A 86 -1.31 -10.59 24.84
CA HIS A 86 -0.63 -11.81 24.44
C HIS A 86 -0.92 -12.13 22.97
N HIS A 87 -0.04 -12.91 22.34
CA HIS A 87 -0.19 -13.31 20.95
C HIS A 87 0.12 -14.80 20.76
N GLU A 88 -0.72 -15.52 20.03
CA GLU A 88 -0.62 -16.98 19.86
C GLU A 88 0.75 -17.44 19.33
N GLN A 89 1.35 -16.65 18.45
CA GLN A 89 2.63 -16.96 17.79
C GLN A 89 3.88 -16.41 18.50
N TRP A 90 3.73 -15.65 19.58
CA TRP A 90 4.84 -14.99 20.28
C TRP A 90 4.81 -15.28 21.78
N GLU A 91 5.96 -15.67 22.33
CA GLU A 91 6.10 -15.80 23.77
C GLU A 91 6.16 -14.43 24.44
N GLY A 92 5.46 -14.27 25.56
CA GLY A 92 5.43 -13.04 26.35
C GLY A 92 4.36 -12.04 25.91
N LYS A 93 4.58 -10.78 26.27
CA LYS A 93 3.72 -9.64 25.91
C LYS A 93 4.12 -9.08 24.55
N VAL A 94 3.16 -8.51 23.84
CA VAL A 94 3.38 -7.77 22.59
C VAL A 94 2.71 -6.40 22.66
N ILE A 95 3.22 -5.45 21.89
CA ILE A 95 2.53 -4.17 21.65
C ILE A 95 1.66 -4.34 20.41
N VAL A 96 0.40 -3.93 20.50
CA VAL A 96 -0.58 -4.00 19.41
C VAL A 96 -1.04 -2.60 19.04
N PHE A 97 -1.09 -2.30 17.75
CA PHE A 97 -1.77 -1.15 17.15
C PHE A 97 -2.98 -1.67 16.37
N GLY A 98 -4.19 -1.21 16.70
CA GLY A 98 -5.45 -1.75 16.18
C GLY A 98 -6.16 -2.70 17.15
N PRO A 99 -7.09 -3.57 16.67
CA PRO A 99 -7.45 -3.73 15.26
C PRO A 99 -8.22 -2.52 14.70
N GLY A 100 -7.95 -2.19 13.45
CA GLY A 100 -8.76 -1.26 12.67
C GLY A 100 -10.08 -1.91 12.21
N MET A 101 -10.97 -1.10 11.63
CA MET A 101 -12.29 -1.53 11.14
C MET A 101 -12.23 -2.79 10.27
N PHE A 102 -11.22 -2.90 9.39
CA PHE A 102 -11.04 -4.04 8.47
C PHE A 102 -10.13 -5.15 9.01
N LYS A 103 -10.07 -5.29 10.34
CA LYS A 103 -9.28 -6.29 11.09
C LYS A 103 -7.77 -6.09 11.09
N ASP A 104 -7.27 -5.03 10.45
CA ASP A 104 -5.83 -4.77 10.36
C ASP A 104 -5.25 -4.41 11.71
N TYR A 105 -4.13 -5.03 12.04
CA TYR A 105 -3.36 -4.65 13.20
C TYR A 105 -1.86 -4.82 12.93
N VAL A 106 -1.05 -4.05 13.65
CA VAL A 106 0.41 -4.20 13.68
C VAL A 106 0.83 -4.62 15.08
N VAL A 107 1.72 -5.60 15.16
CA VAL A 107 2.28 -6.14 16.40
C VAL A 107 3.78 -5.88 16.45
N ILE A 108 4.26 -5.40 17.59
CA ILE A 108 5.67 -5.39 17.97
C ILE A 108 5.88 -6.48 19.01
N SER A 109 6.73 -7.45 18.71
CA SER A 109 7.12 -8.53 19.62
C SER A 109 8.64 -8.59 19.77
N LYS A 110 9.13 -9.25 20.83
CA LYS A 110 10.57 -9.39 21.10
C LYS A 110 10.97 -10.85 21.13
N LYS A 111 12.10 -11.18 20.50
CA LYS A 111 12.76 -12.48 20.65
C LYS A 111 14.27 -12.29 20.70
N GLY A 112 14.88 -12.62 21.83
CA GLY A 112 16.31 -12.38 22.07
C GLY A 112 16.65 -10.89 22.00
N LYS A 113 17.57 -10.51 21.12
CA LYS A 113 18.00 -9.12 20.87
C LYS A 113 17.29 -8.46 19.70
N SER A 114 16.25 -9.07 19.16
CA SER A 114 15.53 -8.55 17.99
C SER A 114 14.10 -8.20 18.35
N LEU A 115 13.63 -7.07 17.82
CA LEU A 115 12.21 -6.72 17.77
C LEU A 115 11.66 -7.11 16.40
N TYR A 116 10.46 -7.69 16.40
CA TYR A 116 9.75 -8.13 15.22
C TYR A 116 8.49 -7.29 15.06
N PHE A 117 8.30 -6.78 13.85
CA PHE A 117 7.16 -5.98 13.44
C PHE A 117 6.35 -6.81 12.47
N THR A 118 5.08 -7.01 12.76
CA THR A 118 4.20 -7.89 11.98
C THR A 118 2.87 -7.20 11.74
N ASP A 119 2.44 -7.11 10.48
CA ASP A 119 1.04 -6.75 10.17
C ASP A 119 0.18 -8.01 10.00
N SER A 120 -1.07 -7.99 10.43
CA SER A 120 -1.96 -9.14 10.31
C SER A 120 -3.42 -8.72 10.29
N THR A 121 -4.27 -9.63 9.81
CA THR A 121 -5.73 -9.51 9.82
C THR A 121 -6.40 -10.66 10.58
N VAL A 122 -5.61 -11.55 11.19
CA VAL A 122 -6.09 -12.74 11.90
C VAL A 122 -6.27 -12.41 13.37
N LEU A 123 -7.46 -11.93 13.73
CA LEU A 123 -7.75 -11.48 15.11
C LEU A 123 -7.65 -12.61 16.14
N ALA A 124 -7.88 -13.86 15.73
CA ALA A 124 -7.78 -15.02 16.63
C ALA A 124 -6.40 -15.19 17.27
N HIS A 125 -5.34 -14.65 16.64
CA HIS A 125 -3.98 -14.68 17.21
C HIS A 125 -3.81 -13.70 18.38
N LEU A 126 -4.63 -12.65 18.46
CA LEU A 126 -4.60 -11.71 19.57
C LEU A 126 -5.32 -12.33 20.77
N LYS A 127 -4.65 -12.31 21.93
CA LYS A 127 -5.19 -12.75 23.21
C LYS A 127 -5.24 -11.51 24.14
N PRO A 128 -6.25 -10.65 23.98
CA PRO A 128 -6.39 -9.43 24.77
C PRO A 128 -6.66 -9.71 26.24
N TYR A 129 -6.38 -8.73 27.10
CA TYR A 129 -6.93 -8.72 28.46
C TYR A 129 -8.41 -8.34 28.42
N GLU A 130 -9.16 -8.75 29.45
CA GLU A 130 -10.62 -8.52 29.51
C GLU A 130 -10.99 -7.04 29.36
N HIS A 131 -10.21 -6.14 29.96
CA HIS A 131 -10.43 -4.70 29.89
C HIS A 131 -10.11 -4.09 28.52
N ASP A 132 -9.46 -4.82 27.61
CA ASP A 132 -9.12 -4.37 26.24
C ASP A 132 -10.10 -4.92 25.18
N MET A 133 -11.10 -5.70 25.57
CA MET A 133 -12.07 -6.29 24.64
C MET A 133 -12.85 -5.23 23.84
N TYR A 134 -13.06 -4.04 24.39
CA TYR A 134 -13.72 -2.91 23.71
C TYR A 134 -13.03 -2.49 22.39
N ARG A 135 -11.73 -2.81 22.24
CA ARG A 135 -10.96 -2.50 21.02
C ARG A 135 -11.45 -3.25 19.79
N PHE A 136 -12.29 -4.27 19.98
CA PHE A 136 -12.86 -5.08 18.90
C PHE A 136 -14.27 -4.64 18.50
N ASP A 137 -14.90 -3.72 19.22
CA ASP A 137 -16.31 -3.34 19.04
C ASP A 137 -16.59 -2.74 17.64
N ASN A 138 -15.61 -2.08 17.05
CA ASN A 138 -15.72 -1.41 15.75
C ASN A 138 -15.21 -2.25 14.57
N VAL A 139 -14.86 -3.53 14.80
CA VAL A 139 -14.42 -4.42 13.73
C VAL A 139 -15.61 -4.83 12.87
N ALA A 140 -15.52 -4.55 11.57
CA ALA A 140 -16.57 -4.89 10.63
C ALA A 140 -16.64 -6.41 10.33
N ASP A 141 -17.86 -6.93 10.18
CA ASP A 141 -18.08 -8.25 9.60
C ASP A 141 -17.91 -8.21 8.07
N ILE A 142 -16.65 -8.27 7.64
CA ILE A 142 -16.27 -8.28 6.23
C ILE A 142 -16.83 -9.46 5.42
N SER A 143 -17.28 -10.54 6.07
CA SER A 143 -17.71 -11.76 5.36
C SER A 143 -19.08 -11.58 4.69
N ASN A 144 -19.89 -10.67 5.24
CA ASN A 144 -21.25 -10.38 4.79
C ASN A 144 -21.36 -8.97 4.21
N MET A 145 -20.24 -8.29 3.98
CA MET A 145 -20.22 -6.92 3.47
C MET A 145 -20.31 -6.93 1.94
N GLU A 146 -21.25 -6.16 1.39
CA GLU A 146 -21.32 -5.90 -0.05
C GLU A 146 -20.09 -5.10 -0.51
N VAL A 147 -19.52 -5.51 -1.64
CA VAL A 147 -18.28 -4.95 -2.21
C VAL A 147 -18.63 -3.84 -3.19
N THR A 148 -18.57 -2.60 -2.69
CA THR A 148 -18.68 -1.38 -3.49
C THR A 148 -17.30 -0.74 -3.68
N ALA A 149 -17.16 0.19 -4.64
CA ALA A 149 -15.93 0.95 -4.85
C ALA A 149 -15.44 1.60 -3.55
N LYS A 150 -16.33 2.36 -2.90
CA LYS A 150 -16.06 3.03 -1.62
C LYS A 150 -15.56 2.08 -0.53
N ARG A 151 -16.29 0.98 -0.28
CA ARG A 151 -15.94 0.01 0.77
C ARG A 151 -14.63 -0.71 0.46
N TYR A 152 -14.41 -1.06 -0.81
CA TYR A 152 -13.17 -1.67 -1.24
C TYR A 152 -11.99 -0.70 -1.06
N CYS A 153 -12.14 0.57 -1.41
CA CYS A 153 -11.11 1.60 -1.22
C CYS A 153 -10.80 1.79 0.26
N GLY A 154 -11.81 1.81 1.14
CA GLY A 154 -11.63 1.79 2.59
C GLY A 154 -10.88 0.54 3.07
N PHE A 155 -11.23 -0.64 2.57
CA PHE A 155 -10.49 -1.86 2.89
C PHE A 155 -9.03 -1.79 2.45
N ALA A 156 -8.77 -1.34 1.23
CA ALA A 156 -7.43 -1.27 0.65
C ALA A 156 -6.56 -0.19 1.31
N SER A 157 -7.15 0.94 1.70
CA SER A 157 -6.47 2.02 2.40
C SER A 157 -5.89 1.54 3.74
N TYR A 158 -6.66 0.79 4.53
CA TYR A 158 -6.18 0.22 5.79
C TYR A 158 -5.00 -0.72 5.60
N LYS A 159 -4.98 -1.53 4.52
CA LYS A 159 -3.82 -2.41 4.22
C LYS A 159 -2.59 -1.59 3.88
N MET A 160 -2.78 -0.51 3.14
CA MET A 160 -1.71 0.39 2.72
C MET A 160 -1.13 1.14 3.90
N ILE A 161 -1.99 1.70 4.75
CA ILE A 161 -1.66 2.37 6.00
C ILE A 161 -0.89 1.41 6.94
N ALA A 162 -1.35 0.17 7.12
CA ALA A 162 -0.64 -0.83 7.92
C ALA A 162 0.79 -1.08 7.41
N ALA A 163 0.98 -1.15 6.09
CA ALA A 163 2.27 -1.41 5.48
C ALA A 163 3.26 -0.25 5.70
N VAL A 164 2.77 0.98 5.59
CA VAL A 164 3.54 2.22 5.76
C VAL A 164 3.85 2.47 7.24
N MET A 165 2.83 2.39 8.11
CA MET A 165 2.97 2.54 9.56
C MET A 165 3.98 1.53 10.13
N LEU A 166 4.02 0.30 9.62
CA LEU A 166 5.01 -0.69 10.04
C LEU A 166 6.46 -0.22 9.80
N GLU A 167 6.73 0.41 8.64
CA GLU A 167 8.06 0.93 8.32
C GLU A 167 8.39 2.16 9.18
N ASP A 168 7.43 3.06 9.38
CA ASP A 168 7.62 4.25 10.21
C ASP A 168 7.81 3.89 11.71
N LEU A 169 7.11 2.86 12.20
CA LEU A 169 7.32 2.29 13.54
C LEU A 169 8.71 1.70 13.69
N MET A 170 9.22 0.98 12.68
CA MET A 170 10.57 0.45 12.73
C MET A 170 11.62 1.56 12.85
N ASP A 171 11.49 2.61 12.03
CA ASP A 171 12.41 3.75 12.04
C ASP A 171 12.34 4.51 13.38
N LEU A 172 11.13 4.72 13.93
CA LEU A 172 10.95 5.33 15.25
C LEU A 172 11.61 4.50 16.35
N VAL A 173 11.34 3.20 16.39
CA VAL A 173 11.86 2.32 17.44
C VAL A 173 13.39 2.19 17.35
N GLU A 174 13.94 2.15 16.13
CA GLU A 174 15.40 2.14 15.95
C GLU A 174 16.04 3.43 16.50
N LYS A 175 15.41 4.59 16.27
CA LYS A 175 15.89 5.88 16.83
C LYS A 175 15.76 5.92 18.35
N VAL A 176 14.65 5.41 18.91
CA VAL A 176 14.43 5.32 20.36
C VAL A 176 15.39 4.35 21.05
N ASP A 177 15.78 3.25 20.39
CA ASP A 177 16.77 2.32 20.94
C ASP A 177 18.19 2.90 20.89
N LYS A 178 18.56 3.58 19.80
CA LYS A 178 19.87 4.23 19.65
C LYS A 178 20.03 5.46 20.54
N ASN A 179 18.94 6.21 20.73
CA ASN A 179 18.88 7.38 21.59
C ASN A 179 17.69 7.23 22.54
N GLY A 180 17.97 6.84 23.79
CA GLY A 180 16.95 6.64 24.80
C GLY A 180 16.05 7.86 25.06
N ASP A 181 16.54 9.06 24.77
CA ASP A 181 15.80 10.33 24.93
C ASP A 181 15.26 10.85 23.59
N TYR A 182 15.17 10.00 22.57
CA TYR A 182 14.56 10.37 21.30
C TYR A 182 13.10 10.80 21.52
N PRO A 183 12.69 11.99 21.06
CA PRO A 183 11.33 12.47 21.23
C PRO A 183 10.37 11.60 20.41
N VAL A 184 9.46 10.92 21.09
CA VAL A 184 8.37 10.19 20.46
C VAL A 184 7.32 11.23 20.03
N PRO A 185 6.87 11.24 18.77
CA PRO A 185 5.84 12.16 18.33
C PRO A 185 4.51 11.87 19.03
N GLU A 186 3.68 12.91 19.23
CA GLU A 186 2.34 12.75 19.82
C GLU A 186 1.42 11.90 18.94
N SER A 187 1.60 11.97 17.62
CA SER A 187 0.87 11.16 16.65
C SER A 187 1.76 10.72 15.50
N MET A 188 1.54 9.52 15.01
CA MET A 188 1.91 9.14 13.64
C MET A 188 0.94 9.77 12.65
N ASP A 189 1.34 9.79 11.39
CA ASP A 189 0.56 10.44 10.35
C ASP A 189 -0.84 9.79 10.22
N ILE A 190 -1.91 10.56 10.47
CA ILE A 190 -3.31 10.12 10.38
C ILE A 190 -3.87 10.56 9.03
N TYR A 191 -4.49 9.62 8.32
CA TYR A 191 -4.84 9.81 6.92
C TYR A 191 -6.32 10.12 6.73
N ARG A 192 -6.61 11.10 5.88
CA ARG A 192 -7.92 11.21 5.22
C ARG A 192 -7.92 10.42 3.93
N LEU A 193 -8.97 9.63 3.72
CA LEU A 193 -9.11 8.80 2.54
C LEU A 193 -9.85 9.54 1.42
N PHE A 194 -9.24 9.52 0.24
CA PHE A 194 -9.84 9.87 -1.04
C PHE A 194 -9.78 8.68 -1.98
N HIS A 195 -10.81 8.50 -2.80
CA HIS A 195 -10.89 7.41 -3.76
C HIS A 195 -11.60 7.82 -5.03
N TYR A 196 -11.30 7.07 -6.09
CA TYR A 196 -11.98 7.19 -7.38
C TYR A 196 -11.65 5.99 -8.25
N ASP A 197 -12.43 5.80 -9.30
CA ASP A 197 -12.27 4.66 -10.18
C ASP A 197 -12.37 5.06 -11.67
N THR A 198 -12.18 4.08 -12.53
CA THR A 198 -12.22 4.25 -14.00
C THR A 198 -13.62 4.42 -14.56
N SER A 199 -14.69 4.33 -13.76
CA SER A 199 -16.07 4.42 -14.27
C SER A 199 -16.51 5.86 -14.53
N ASP A 200 -16.09 6.81 -13.68
CA ASP A 200 -16.41 8.23 -13.82
C ASP A 200 -15.20 9.17 -13.64
N GLY A 201 -14.10 8.67 -13.05
CA GLY A 201 -12.91 9.47 -12.78
C GLY A 201 -13.10 10.54 -11.69
N ILE A 202 -14.19 10.50 -10.91
CA ILE A 202 -14.52 11.52 -9.91
C ILE A 202 -13.89 11.16 -8.56
N VAL A 203 -13.05 12.07 -8.04
CA VAL A 203 -12.37 12.00 -6.75
C VAL A 203 -13.35 12.31 -5.62
N ARG A 204 -13.49 11.36 -4.70
CA ARG A 204 -14.41 11.44 -3.55
C ARG A 204 -13.71 11.16 -2.24
N ASP A 205 -14.23 11.72 -1.15
CA ASP A 205 -13.83 11.33 0.21
C ASP A 205 -14.74 10.23 0.80
N GLU A 206 -14.49 9.85 2.05
CA GLU A 206 -15.27 8.85 2.78
C GLU A 206 -16.75 9.23 3.00
N GLN A 207 -17.11 10.49 2.82
CA GLN A 207 -18.48 10.99 2.92
C GLN A 207 -19.13 11.18 1.54
N ASP A 208 -18.48 10.70 0.47
CA ASP A 208 -18.89 10.86 -0.93
C ASP A 208 -18.95 12.32 -1.41
N ASN A 209 -18.24 13.24 -0.74
CA ASN A 209 -18.08 14.59 -1.27
C ASN A 209 -17.18 14.55 -2.50
N GLU A 210 -17.57 15.25 -3.57
CA GLU A 210 -16.84 15.25 -4.85
C GLU A 210 -15.88 16.45 -4.94
N TYR A 211 -14.64 16.20 -5.38
CA TYR A 211 -13.56 17.22 -5.37
C TYR A 211 -13.04 17.55 -6.76
N ALA A 212 -12.84 16.54 -7.59
CA ALA A 212 -12.21 16.71 -8.89
C ALA A 212 -12.64 15.62 -9.88
N ILE A 213 -12.54 15.92 -11.17
CA ILE A 213 -12.78 15.00 -12.27
C ILE A 213 -11.46 14.77 -13.00
N CYS A 214 -11.05 13.51 -13.11
CA CYS A 214 -9.78 13.13 -13.73
C CYS A 214 -10.02 12.44 -15.08
N LYS A 215 -9.32 12.92 -16.11
CA LYS A 215 -9.29 12.29 -17.44
C LYS A 215 -7.86 12.06 -17.87
N ALA A 216 -7.59 10.87 -18.42
CA ALA A 216 -6.25 10.47 -18.81
C ALA A 216 -6.24 9.78 -20.18
N VAL A 217 -5.27 10.13 -21.01
CA VAL A 217 -4.97 9.47 -22.29
C VAL A 217 -3.51 9.06 -22.26
N TYR A 218 -3.22 7.84 -22.72
CA TYR A 218 -1.85 7.32 -22.71
C TYR A 218 -1.02 7.82 -23.90
N GLU A 219 -1.57 7.89 -25.12
CA GLU A 219 -0.82 8.27 -26.33
C GLU A 219 -1.56 9.32 -27.18
N PRO A 220 -1.05 10.57 -27.27
CA PRO A 220 0.02 11.13 -26.43
C PRO A 220 -0.41 11.17 -24.95
N LEU A 221 0.57 11.11 -24.03
CA LEU A 221 0.25 11.17 -22.60
C LEU A 221 -0.42 12.52 -22.33
N LYS A 222 -1.61 12.48 -21.73
CA LYS A 222 -2.29 13.67 -21.28
C LYS A 222 -3.15 13.34 -20.07
N VAL A 223 -2.90 14.02 -18.97
CA VAL A 223 -3.74 14.02 -17.77
C VAL A 223 -4.39 15.38 -17.66
N THR A 224 -5.69 15.40 -17.37
CA THR A 224 -6.45 16.63 -17.11
C THR A 224 -7.28 16.43 -15.86
N ILE A 225 -7.16 17.37 -14.93
CA ILE A 225 -7.88 17.38 -13.67
C ILE A 225 -8.65 18.70 -13.63
N THR A 226 -9.96 18.61 -13.42
CA THR A 226 -10.85 19.77 -13.27
C THR A 226 -11.59 19.71 -11.95
N ASP A 227 -12.08 20.85 -11.48
CA ASP A 227 -13.11 20.87 -10.45
C ASP A 227 -14.46 20.38 -11.01
N MET A 228 -15.49 20.44 -10.17
CA MET A 228 -16.84 20.01 -10.54
C MET A 228 -17.55 20.97 -11.49
N ASP A 229 -17.08 22.22 -11.59
CA ASP A 229 -17.59 23.25 -12.50
C ASP A 229 -16.88 23.20 -13.87
N GLY A 230 -15.83 22.39 -14.00
CA GLY A 230 -15.03 22.21 -15.21
C GLY A 230 -13.83 23.16 -15.34
N ASN A 231 -13.50 23.92 -14.30
CA ASN A 231 -12.29 24.74 -14.28
C ASN A 231 -11.07 23.83 -14.13
N SER A 232 -9.98 24.14 -14.84
CA SER A 232 -8.76 23.34 -14.78
C SER A 232 -8.03 23.52 -13.45
N LEU A 233 -7.82 22.42 -12.74
CA LEU A 233 -7.01 22.35 -11.53
C LEU A 233 -5.55 21.99 -11.86
N GLY A 234 -5.35 21.13 -12.85
CA GLY A 234 -4.01 20.84 -13.36
C GLY A 234 -3.97 19.92 -14.57
N THR A 235 -2.84 19.92 -15.26
CA THR A 235 -2.56 19.05 -16.41
C THR A 235 -1.16 18.46 -16.33
N VAL A 236 -1.01 17.29 -16.94
CA VAL A 236 0.30 16.70 -17.24
C VAL A 236 0.32 16.33 -18.71
N ASP A 237 1.26 16.89 -19.46
CA ASP A 237 1.35 16.68 -20.89
C ASP A 237 2.53 15.76 -21.24
N GLY A 238 2.39 15.03 -22.34
CA GLY A 238 3.44 14.20 -22.89
C GLY A 238 4.54 15.05 -23.50
N ASP A 239 5.78 14.58 -23.38
CA ASP A 239 6.91 15.15 -24.08
C ASP A 239 6.68 15.08 -25.60
N PRO A 240 6.55 16.22 -26.31
CA PRO A 240 6.22 16.24 -27.73
C PRO A 240 7.33 15.61 -28.59
N ASP A 241 8.57 15.57 -28.08
CA ASP A 241 9.73 15.02 -28.79
C ASP A 241 9.95 13.53 -28.47
N ALA A 242 9.20 12.96 -27.52
CA ALA A 242 9.34 11.57 -27.13
C ALA A 242 8.57 10.63 -28.07
N ARG A 243 9.23 9.53 -28.47
CA ARG A 243 8.60 8.46 -29.28
C ARG A 243 7.47 7.73 -28.56
N SER A 244 7.48 7.73 -27.23
CA SER A 244 6.41 7.17 -26.40
C SER A 244 6.45 7.78 -24.99
N PRO A 245 5.32 7.76 -24.25
CA PRO A 245 5.27 8.25 -22.88
C PRO A 245 6.33 7.65 -21.98
N LYS A 246 6.60 6.34 -22.13
CA LYS A 246 7.60 5.63 -21.32
C LYS A 246 9.04 6.03 -21.65
N LEU A 247 9.33 6.57 -22.82
CA LEU A 247 10.69 6.98 -23.20
C LEU A 247 10.95 8.48 -22.97
N ALA A 248 9.92 9.25 -22.64
CA ALA A 248 10.05 10.65 -22.29
C ALA A 248 11.01 10.85 -21.11
N ARG A 249 11.70 12.00 -21.13
CA ARG A 249 12.61 12.41 -20.06
C ARG A 249 11.93 13.32 -19.04
N HIS A 250 10.96 14.10 -19.52
CA HIS A 250 10.23 15.09 -18.74
C HIS A 250 8.75 15.05 -19.14
N TRP A 251 7.86 15.44 -18.24
CA TRP A 251 6.43 15.60 -18.55
C TRP A 251 5.98 16.94 -17.98
N PRO A 252 5.68 17.95 -18.83
CA PRO A 252 5.26 19.28 -18.38
C PRO A 252 4.03 19.22 -17.48
N VAL A 253 4.01 20.06 -16.46
CA VAL A 253 2.91 20.14 -15.49
C VAL A 253 2.41 21.57 -15.40
N THR A 254 1.10 21.74 -15.51
CA THR A 254 0.42 23.01 -15.24
C THR A 254 -0.48 22.82 -14.02
N ILE A 255 -0.51 23.80 -13.12
CA ILE A 255 -1.39 23.82 -11.94
C ILE A 255 -2.12 25.15 -11.91
N GLU A 256 -3.45 25.14 -11.84
CA GLU A 256 -4.28 26.36 -11.85
C GLU A 256 -3.92 27.34 -12.99
N GLY A 257 -3.55 26.80 -14.15
CA GLY A 257 -3.16 27.57 -15.34
C GLY A 257 -1.72 28.10 -15.34
N GLN A 258 -0.90 27.81 -14.33
CA GLN A 258 0.51 28.21 -14.25
C GLN A 258 1.44 27.04 -14.61
N ASP A 259 2.49 27.31 -15.39
CA ASP A 259 3.55 26.35 -15.67
C ASP A 259 4.39 26.11 -14.40
N GLU A 260 4.38 24.86 -13.93
CA GLU A 260 4.98 24.43 -12.67
C GLU A 260 6.16 23.48 -12.88
N GLY A 261 6.74 23.49 -14.09
CA GLY A 261 7.89 22.70 -14.47
C GLY A 261 7.50 21.36 -15.04
N SER A 262 8.21 20.29 -14.65
CA SER A 262 8.00 18.97 -15.24
C SER A 262 8.31 17.85 -14.27
N PHE A 263 7.54 16.76 -14.37
CA PHE A 263 7.94 15.50 -13.75
C PHE A 263 9.26 15.02 -14.35
N ALA A 264 10.10 14.43 -13.51
CA ALA A 264 11.27 13.67 -13.90
C ALA A 264 11.32 12.35 -13.12
N ARG A 265 12.05 11.36 -13.64
CA ARG A 265 12.33 10.14 -12.88
C ARG A 265 13.31 10.41 -11.75
N LEU A 266 13.11 9.76 -10.62
CA LEU A 266 14.11 9.73 -9.56
C LEU A 266 15.36 8.95 -10.02
N LYS A 267 16.54 9.44 -9.62
CA LYS A 267 17.81 8.75 -9.83
C LYS A 267 18.00 7.71 -8.72
N GLY A 268 18.58 6.55 -9.03
CA GLY A 268 18.98 5.57 -8.02
C GLY A 268 18.21 4.24 -7.98
N GLY A 269 17.45 3.91 -9.03
CA GLY A 269 16.98 2.54 -9.27
C GLY A 269 15.64 2.13 -8.63
N ALA A 270 15.11 2.91 -7.68
CA ALA A 270 13.72 2.78 -7.25
C ALA A 270 12.79 3.45 -8.28
N ASP A 271 11.67 2.81 -8.61
CA ASP A 271 10.63 3.44 -9.42
C ASP A 271 10.04 4.63 -8.67
N GLY A 272 9.99 5.78 -9.32
CA GLY A 272 9.58 7.01 -8.66
C GLY A 272 9.85 8.26 -9.48
N TYR A 273 9.16 9.32 -9.08
CA TYR A 273 9.04 10.56 -9.84
C TYR A 273 9.25 11.76 -8.91
N ILE A 274 9.72 12.86 -9.47
CA ILE A 274 9.95 14.11 -8.76
C ILE A 274 9.42 15.28 -9.59
N LEU A 275 8.83 16.25 -8.90
CA LEU A 275 8.38 17.53 -9.45
C LEU A 275 8.86 18.64 -8.52
N LYS A 276 9.59 19.60 -9.08
CA LYS A 276 10.01 20.82 -8.38
C LYS A 276 9.15 21.95 -8.93
N CYS A 277 8.32 22.52 -8.08
CA CYS A 277 7.33 23.53 -8.43
C CYS A 277 7.30 24.65 -7.38
N SER A 278 6.50 25.69 -7.60
CA SER A 278 6.30 26.82 -6.68
C SER A 278 5.81 26.36 -5.30
N LEU A 279 5.06 25.27 -5.24
CA LEU A 279 4.51 24.68 -4.01
C LEU A 279 5.55 23.85 -3.22
N GLY A 280 6.74 23.61 -3.77
CA GLY A 280 7.83 22.88 -3.13
C GLY A 280 8.38 21.72 -3.98
N GLU A 281 9.29 20.94 -3.39
CA GLU A 281 9.82 19.73 -4.02
C GLU A 281 8.99 18.51 -3.62
N PHE A 282 8.22 17.98 -4.57
CA PHE A 282 7.44 16.76 -4.38
C PHE A 282 8.15 15.56 -4.99
N SER A 283 8.11 14.42 -4.30
CA SER A 283 8.59 13.16 -4.86
C SER A 283 7.65 12.00 -4.50
N ALA A 284 7.39 11.12 -5.47
CA ALA A 284 6.68 9.88 -5.27
C ALA A 284 7.66 8.72 -5.40
N ARG A 285 7.82 7.93 -4.33
CA ARG A 285 8.69 6.74 -4.33
C ARG A 285 7.86 5.49 -4.16
N ALA A 286 8.07 4.53 -5.06
CA ALA A 286 7.39 3.25 -4.95
C ALA A 286 7.81 2.56 -3.65
N PHE A 287 6.82 2.00 -2.95
CA PHE A 287 7.06 1.05 -1.87
C PHE A 287 6.45 -0.30 -2.24
N ARG A 288 6.72 -1.30 -1.41
CA ARG A 288 6.36 -2.69 -1.71
C ARG A 288 4.86 -2.86 -1.98
N ALA A 289 4.54 -3.82 -2.86
CA ALA A 289 3.16 -4.13 -3.19
C ALA A 289 2.32 -4.55 -1.97
N VAL A 290 1.12 -3.98 -1.84
CA VAL A 290 0.14 -4.26 -0.78
C VAL A 290 -0.84 -5.33 -1.24
N ARG A 291 -0.38 -6.58 -1.27
CA ARG A 291 -1.12 -7.72 -1.85
C ARG A 291 -2.43 -8.04 -1.11
N LYS A 292 -2.51 -7.78 0.20
CA LYS A 292 -3.74 -7.96 1.00
C LYS A 292 -4.87 -7.03 0.52
N GLY A 293 -4.52 -5.84 0.03
CA GLY A 293 -5.45 -4.88 -0.58
C GLY A 293 -5.51 -4.98 -2.11
N ASN A 294 -4.88 -6.00 -2.69
CA ASN A 294 -4.66 -6.15 -4.14
C ASN A 294 -4.11 -4.88 -4.84
N LEU A 295 -3.30 -4.09 -4.13
CA LEU A 295 -2.68 -2.87 -4.67
C LEU A 295 -1.32 -3.21 -5.28
N SER A 296 -1.16 -2.93 -6.57
CA SER A 296 0.06 -3.21 -7.34
C SER A 296 0.92 -1.98 -7.61
N CYS A 297 0.34 -0.78 -7.54
CA CYS A 297 1.03 0.49 -7.74
C CYS A 297 0.92 1.29 -6.46
N ASN A 298 1.99 1.35 -5.66
CA ASN A 298 1.97 1.95 -4.32
C ASN A 298 3.12 2.94 -4.19
N TYR A 299 2.82 4.20 -3.86
CA TYR A 299 3.82 5.26 -3.75
C TYR A 299 3.63 6.06 -2.48
N ARG A 300 4.74 6.39 -1.83
CA ARG A 300 4.81 7.39 -0.78
C ARG A 300 5.13 8.73 -1.42
N ILE A 301 4.26 9.72 -1.22
CA ILE A 301 4.44 11.09 -1.72
C ILE A 301 5.04 11.92 -0.58
N THR A 302 6.17 12.54 -0.86
CA THR A 302 6.86 13.43 0.07
C THR A 302 6.92 14.84 -0.48
N ARG A 303 6.81 15.85 0.37
CA ARG A 303 7.10 17.26 0.06
C ARG A 303 8.26 17.72 0.94
N ASN A 304 9.31 18.26 0.33
CA ASN A 304 10.51 18.74 1.03
C ASN A 304 11.14 17.71 2.00
N GLY A 305 10.99 16.41 1.68
CA GLY A 305 11.50 15.30 2.50
C GLY A 305 10.51 14.74 3.53
N GLU A 306 9.38 15.39 3.76
CA GLU A 306 8.35 14.93 4.70
C GLU A 306 7.23 14.21 3.95
N THR A 307 6.69 13.16 4.55
CA THR A 307 5.60 12.35 3.95
C THR A 307 4.30 13.16 4.01
N VAL A 308 3.63 13.35 2.88
CA VAL A 308 2.43 14.21 2.78
C VAL A 308 1.20 13.49 2.21
N ALA A 309 1.40 12.37 1.52
CA ALA A 309 0.36 11.42 1.20
C ALA A 309 0.97 10.05 0.88
N ILE A 310 0.13 9.02 0.88
CA ILE A 310 0.42 7.74 0.24
C ILE A 310 -0.68 7.42 -0.75
N TYR A 311 -0.29 6.77 -1.83
CA TYR A 311 -1.16 6.46 -2.94
C TYR A 311 -1.04 4.98 -3.29
N GLY A 312 -2.18 4.35 -3.57
CA GLY A 312 -2.29 2.96 -3.96
C GLY A 312 -3.31 2.80 -5.09
N ALA A 313 -3.00 1.93 -6.05
CA ALA A 313 -3.98 1.47 -7.02
C ALA A 313 -3.91 -0.03 -7.27
N ASN A 314 -5.08 -0.55 -7.63
CA ASN A 314 -5.32 -1.93 -8.00
C ASN A 314 -5.60 -2.06 -9.49
N GLY A 315 -5.34 -3.26 -10.01
CA GLY A 315 -5.92 -3.70 -11.27
C GLY A 315 -7.45 -3.84 -11.18
N GLN A 316 -8.04 -4.40 -12.23
CA GLN A 316 -9.48 -4.63 -12.33
C GLN A 316 -10.05 -5.41 -11.13
N ILE A 317 -11.03 -4.80 -10.43
CA ILE A 317 -11.80 -5.38 -9.33
C ILE A 317 -13.24 -5.50 -9.78
N GLU A 318 -13.81 -6.69 -9.61
CA GLU A 318 -15.24 -6.95 -9.81
C GLU A 318 -16.01 -6.56 -8.55
N PHE A 319 -17.02 -5.71 -8.70
CA PHE A 319 -17.91 -5.28 -7.62
C PHE A 319 -19.21 -6.06 -7.59
N SER A 320 -19.94 -5.93 -6.48
CA SER A 320 -21.23 -6.60 -6.28
C SER A 320 -22.29 -6.20 -7.30
N ASP A 321 -22.15 -5.05 -7.96
CA ASP A 321 -23.02 -4.58 -9.05
C ASP A 321 -22.63 -5.14 -10.44
N GLY A 322 -21.61 -6.00 -10.51
CA GLY A 322 -21.13 -6.63 -11.75
C GLY A 322 -20.15 -5.77 -12.56
N ARG A 323 -19.88 -4.53 -12.15
CA ARG A 323 -18.86 -3.70 -12.82
C ARG A 323 -17.47 -4.20 -12.47
N THR A 324 -16.56 -4.08 -13.43
CA THR A 324 -15.13 -4.34 -13.25
C THR A 324 -14.35 -3.06 -13.51
N VAL A 325 -13.74 -2.47 -12.48
CA VAL A 325 -13.06 -1.16 -12.57
C VAL A 325 -11.67 -1.21 -11.95
N GLN A 326 -10.82 -0.25 -12.31
CA GLN A 326 -9.58 0.01 -11.58
C GLN A 326 -9.85 1.10 -10.56
N ASN A 327 -9.39 0.90 -9.32
CA ASN A 327 -9.56 1.90 -8.26
C ASN A 327 -8.23 2.52 -7.90
N ASN A 328 -8.33 3.77 -7.50
CA ASN A 328 -7.26 4.58 -6.95
C ASN A 328 -7.65 4.99 -5.53
N VAL A 329 -6.67 4.93 -4.65
CA VAL A 329 -6.80 5.22 -3.22
C VAL A 329 -5.69 6.20 -2.88
N ILE A 330 -6.06 7.38 -2.41
CA ILE A 330 -5.13 8.37 -1.87
C ILE A 330 -5.43 8.50 -0.39
N CYS A 331 -4.42 8.28 0.45
CA CYS A 331 -4.49 8.56 1.86
C CYS A 331 -3.64 9.82 2.11
N SER A 332 -4.30 10.94 2.37
CA SER A 332 -3.71 12.28 2.51
C SER A 332 -3.47 12.62 3.98
N PHE A 333 -2.34 13.26 4.28
CA PHE A 333 -2.10 13.86 5.60
C PHE A 333 -2.33 15.37 5.62
N ASN A 334 -2.19 15.99 4.46
CA ASN A 334 -2.31 17.42 4.31
C ASN A 334 -3.12 17.71 3.04
N ASP A 335 -4.41 17.93 3.22
CA ASP A 335 -5.34 18.13 2.11
C ASP A 335 -5.08 19.43 1.33
N ASP A 336 -4.27 20.36 1.86
CA ASP A 336 -3.90 21.61 1.16
C ASP A 336 -3.23 21.34 -0.20
N TYR A 337 -2.66 20.14 -0.38
CA TYR A 337 -2.02 19.73 -1.63
C TYR A 337 -2.72 18.54 -2.30
N LEU A 338 -4.01 18.31 -2.02
CA LEU A 338 -4.78 17.20 -2.61
C LEU A 338 -4.66 17.17 -4.15
N THR A 339 -4.76 18.32 -4.82
CA THR A 339 -4.58 18.44 -6.28
C THR A 339 -3.24 17.86 -6.73
N MET A 340 -2.15 18.11 -5.99
CA MET A 340 -0.84 17.53 -6.29
C MET A 340 -0.86 16.01 -6.18
N TYR A 341 -1.52 15.46 -5.17
CA TYR A 341 -1.58 14.01 -4.96
C TYR A 341 -2.36 13.32 -6.09
N ILE A 342 -3.44 13.96 -6.55
CA ILE A 342 -4.22 13.52 -7.71
C ILE A 342 -3.35 13.59 -8.98
N ILE A 343 -2.64 14.70 -9.22
CA ILE A 343 -1.72 14.84 -10.37
C ILE A 343 -0.69 13.70 -10.39
N PHE A 344 -0.01 13.44 -9.27
CA PHE A 344 0.96 12.34 -9.15
C PHE A 344 0.31 10.99 -9.43
N SER A 345 -0.84 10.72 -8.82
CA SER A 345 -1.56 9.46 -8.98
C SER A 345 -1.93 9.20 -10.45
N GLU A 346 -2.60 10.16 -11.09
CA GLU A 346 -3.05 10.03 -12.48
C GLU A 346 -1.87 9.92 -13.44
N PHE A 347 -0.83 10.72 -13.26
CA PHE A 347 0.37 10.64 -14.08
C PHE A 347 1.01 9.25 -14.01
N ILE A 348 1.23 8.73 -12.81
CA ILE A 348 1.86 7.43 -12.59
C ILE A 348 0.99 6.30 -13.17
N MET A 349 -0.33 6.38 -13.01
CA MET A 349 -1.26 5.38 -13.54
C MET A 349 -1.28 5.36 -15.06
N THR A 350 -1.42 6.54 -15.64
CA THR A 350 -1.40 6.72 -17.09
C THR A 350 -0.11 6.15 -17.67
N LEU A 351 1.04 6.50 -17.09
CA LEU A 351 2.34 6.02 -17.54
C LEU A 351 2.51 4.49 -17.41
N ASN A 352 1.85 3.89 -16.42
CA ASN A 352 1.79 2.44 -16.22
C ASN A 352 0.71 1.74 -17.05
N LYS A 353 0.02 2.44 -17.95
CA LYS A 353 -1.07 1.93 -18.80
C LYS A 353 -2.30 1.44 -18.02
N PHE A 354 -2.52 1.98 -16.83
CA PHE A 354 -3.81 1.94 -16.18
C PHE A 354 -4.62 3.11 -16.76
N ILE A 355 -5.44 2.81 -17.75
CA ILE A 355 -6.16 3.81 -18.56
C ILE A 355 -7.60 3.87 -18.07
N LYS A 356 -8.11 5.10 -17.90
CA LYS A 356 -9.50 5.39 -17.58
C LYS A 356 -10.34 5.56 -18.83
#